data_AF-A0A432K365-F1
#
_entry.id   AF-A0A432K365-F1
#
_cell.length_a   1.000
_cell.length_b   1.000
_cell.length_c   1.000
_cell.angle_alpha   90.00
_cell.angle_beta   90.00
_cell.angle_gamma   90.00
#
_symmetry.space_group_name_H-M   'P 1'
#
loop_
_entity.id
_entity.type
_entity.pdbx_description
1 polymer ?
#
loop_
_entity_poly.entity_id
_entity_poly.type
_entity_poly.pdbx_seq_one_letter_code
_entity_poly.pdbx_strand_id
1 'polypeptide(L)'
;MATSIIIIVCSLLLSAFFSGMEIAYVSSNKIHIEIEKKQEGFLAQILTKITAKPSKFIATMLIGNNIALVIYGLFMGDLLVQWFQSFLPSESGLVTYLLTDLN
;
A
#
# COMPACT_ATOMS: atom_id res chain seq x y z
N MET A 1 -0.51 -18.30 -9.41
CA MET A 1 0.15 -18.27 -8.09
C MET A 1 1.39 -17.37 -8.07
N ALA A 2 2.45 -17.65 -8.85
CA ALA A 2 3.67 -16.82 -8.84
C ALA A 2 3.40 -15.34 -9.18
N THR A 3 2.59 -15.07 -10.22
CA THR A 3 2.20 -13.70 -10.61
C THR A 3 1.44 -12.98 -9.49
N SER A 4 0.50 -13.67 -8.82
CA SER A 4 -0.29 -13.11 -7.71
C SER A 4 0.60 -12.71 -6.54
N ILE A 5 1.58 -13.56 -6.18
CA ILE A 5 2.54 -13.27 -5.10
C ILE A 5 3.38 -12.04 -5.43
N ILE A 6 3.87 -11.93 -6.67
CA ILE A 6 4.62 -10.73 -7.11
C ILE A 6 3.76 -9.48 -6.98
N ILE A 7 2.49 -9.54 -7.42
CA ILE A 7 1.57 -8.40 -7.32
C ILE A 7 1.31 -8.03 -5.86
N ILE A 8 1.08 -9.01 -4.98
CA ILE A 8 0.90 -8.81 -3.53
C ILE A 8 2.12 -8.10 -2.94
N VAL A 9 3.34 -8.62 -3.17
CA VAL A 9 4.56 -8.02 -2.62
C VAL A 9 4.76 -6.61 -3.17
N CYS A 10 4.60 -6.40 -4.47
CA CYS A 10 4.70 -5.07 -5.08
C CYS A 10 3.67 -4.10 -4.50
N SER A 11 2.41 -4.53 -4.32
CA SER A 11 1.36 -3.69 -3.76
C SER A 11 1.64 -3.30 -2.30
N LEU A 12 2.19 -4.21 -1.48
CA LEU A 12 2.60 -3.91 -0.11
C LEU A 12 3.79 -2.94 -0.07
N LEU A 13 4.78 -3.09 -0.95
CA LEU A 13 5.89 -2.14 -1.06
C LEU A 13 5.40 -0.75 -1.46
N LEU A 14 4.45 -0.67 -2.39
CA LEU A 14 3.82 0.60 -2.76
C LEU A 14 3.04 1.22 -1.61
N SER A 15 2.24 0.43 -0.89
CA SER A 15 1.51 0.89 0.30
C SER A 15 2.47 1.45 1.37
N ALA A 16 3.54 0.70 1.67
CA ALA A 16 4.59 1.12 2.60
C ALA A 16 5.31 2.39 2.14
N PHE A 17 5.56 2.53 0.83
CA PHE A 17 6.13 3.74 0.25
C PHE A 17 5.21 4.96 0.43
N PHE A 18 3.93 4.85 0.06
CA PHE A 18 2.98 5.97 0.17
C PHE A 18 2.77 6.39 1.63
N SER A 19 2.59 5.44 2.54
CA SER A 19 2.45 5.70 3.97
C SER A 19 3.75 6.26 4.56
N GLY A 20 4.91 5.72 4.18
CA GLY A 20 6.21 6.21 4.62
C GLY A 20 6.49 7.65 4.17
N MET A 21 6.14 8.00 2.93
CA MET A 21 6.26 9.36 2.40
C MET A 21 5.33 10.35 3.10
N GLU A 22 4.10 9.93 3.42
CA GLU A 22 3.16 10.73 4.22
C GLU A 22 3.76 11.04 5.60
N ILE A 23 4.19 10.02 6.33
CA ILE A 23 4.78 10.17 7.67
C ILE A 23 6.04 11.03 7.61
N ALA A 24 6.93 10.78 6.64
CA ALA A 24 8.15 11.55 6.46
C ALA A 24 7.83 13.04 6.22
N TYR A 25 6.84 13.33 5.38
CA TYR A 25 6.42 14.69 5.11
C TYR A 25 5.81 15.39 6.35
N VAL A 26 4.93 14.72 7.08
CA VAL A 26 4.24 15.28 8.25
C VAL A 26 5.19 15.46 9.43
N SER A 27 6.16 14.56 9.61
CA SER A 27 7.13 14.59 10.72
C SER A 27 8.35 15.49 10.46
N SER A 28 8.58 15.92 9.22
CA SER A 28 9.75 16.73 8.87
C SER A 28 9.67 18.15 9.43
N ASN A 29 10.84 18.68 9.83
CA ASN A 29 10.95 20.08 10.24
C ASN A 29 10.87 21.01 9.03
N LYS A 30 9.88 21.91 9.04
CA LYS A 30 9.64 22.88 7.96
C LYS A 30 10.83 23.81 7.70
N ILE A 31 11.56 24.22 8.74
CA ILE A 31 12.74 25.10 8.58
C ILE A 31 13.86 24.36 7.83
N HIS A 32 14.11 23.10 8.20
CA HIS A 32 15.12 22.27 7.55
C HIS A 32 14.77 22.04 6.06
N ILE A 33 13.51 21.74 5.78
CA ILE A 33 12.99 21.60 4.41
C ILE A 33 13.18 22.89 3.58
N GLU A 34 12.91 24.07 4.14
CA GLU A 34 13.11 25.35 3.45
C GLU A 34 14.59 25.64 3.16
N ILE A 35 15.50 25.17 4.02
CA ILE A 35 16.94 25.29 3.79
C ILE A 35 17.37 24.36 2.65
N GLU A 36 16.93 23.10 2.65
CA GLU A 36 17.27 22.14 1.59
C GLU A 36 16.73 22.55 0.22
N LYS A 37 15.54 23.16 0.15
CA LYS A 37 15.00 23.71 -1.09
C LYS A 37 15.86 24.80 -1.73
N LYS A 38 16.65 25.52 -0.95
CA LYS A 38 17.54 26.58 -1.43
C LYS A 38 18.90 26.08 -1.89
N GLN A 39 19.21 24.80 -1.67
CA GLN A 39 20.41 24.17 -2.20
C GLN A 39 20.24 23.89 -3.71
N GLU A 40 21.36 23.67 -4.40
CA GLU A 40 21.34 23.23 -5.78
C GLU A 40 21.21 21.69 -5.87
N GLY A 41 20.66 21.20 -6.98
CA GLY A 41 20.60 19.78 -7.29
C GLY A 41 19.20 19.16 -7.34
N PHE A 42 19.17 17.85 -7.55
CA PHE A 42 17.94 17.11 -7.85
C PHE A 42 16.97 17.03 -6.66
N LEU A 43 17.49 16.83 -5.43
CA LEU A 43 16.65 16.73 -4.23
C LEU A 43 15.93 18.06 -3.94
N ALA A 44 16.62 19.19 -4.06
CA ALA A 44 16.03 20.51 -3.89
C ALA A 44 14.87 20.77 -4.87
N GLN A 45 15.02 20.35 -6.13
CA GLN A 45 13.96 20.44 -7.14
C GLN A 45 12.74 19.57 -6.80
N ILE A 46 12.97 18.33 -6.34
CA ILE A 46 11.88 17.44 -5.90
C ILE A 46 11.17 18.04 -4.70
N LEU A 47 11.90 18.40 -3.64
CA LEU A 47 11.38 18.99 -2.41
C LEU A 47 10.53 20.23 -2.71
N THR A 48 11.00 21.10 -3.61
CA THR A 48 10.25 22.28 -4.05
C THR A 48 8.93 21.89 -4.71
N LYS A 49 8.93 20.91 -5.61
CA LYS A 49 7.73 20.49 -6.32
C LYS A 49 6.71 19.79 -5.41
N ILE A 50 7.16 18.89 -4.54
CA ILE A 50 6.26 18.11 -3.66
C ILE A 50 5.70 18.95 -2.50
N THR A 51 6.44 19.96 -2.03
CA THR A 51 5.98 20.85 -0.94
C THR A 51 5.19 22.06 -1.43
N ALA A 52 5.19 22.38 -2.74
CA ALA A 52 4.49 23.55 -3.29
C ALA A 52 2.97 23.52 -3.08
N LYS A 53 2.36 22.32 -3.08
CA LYS A 53 0.91 22.12 -2.86
C LYS A 53 0.70 21.00 -1.84
N PRO A 54 0.91 21.27 -0.54
CA PRO A 54 0.97 20.25 0.51
C PRO A 54 -0.31 19.42 0.61
N SER A 55 -1.48 20.06 0.47
CA SER A 55 -2.78 19.37 0.48
C SER A 55 -2.90 18.37 -0.67
N LYS A 56 -2.45 18.71 -1.89
CA LYS A 56 -2.48 17.78 -3.02
C LYS A 56 -1.49 16.64 -2.84
N PHE A 57 -0.32 16.92 -2.27
CA PHE A 57 0.69 15.90 -1.98
C PHE A 57 0.17 14.87 -0.99
N ILE A 58 -0.36 15.30 0.16
CA ILE A 58 -0.96 14.40 1.15
C ILE A 58 -2.13 13.60 0.56
N ALA A 59 -3.03 14.26 -0.17
CA ALA A 59 -4.13 13.55 -0.84
C ALA A 59 -3.63 12.46 -1.80
N THR A 60 -2.53 12.70 -2.53
CA THR A 60 -1.92 11.71 -3.41
C THR A 60 -1.35 10.52 -2.64
N MET A 61 -0.73 10.76 -1.48
CA MET A 61 -0.22 9.68 -0.62
C MET A 61 -1.36 8.79 -0.09
N LEU A 62 -2.43 9.42 0.42
CA LEU A 62 -3.60 8.70 0.93
C LEU A 62 -4.30 7.89 -0.17
N ILE A 63 -4.54 8.50 -1.35
CA ILE A 63 -5.17 7.81 -2.49
C ILE A 63 -4.27 6.67 -2.97
N GLY A 64 -2.96 6.90 -3.10
CA GLY A 64 -2.00 5.88 -3.54
C GLY A 64 -1.96 4.68 -2.59
N ASN A 65 -1.94 4.92 -1.28
CA ASN A 65 -1.99 3.86 -0.28
C ASN A 65 -3.28 3.04 -0.39
N ASN A 66 -4.42 3.72 -0.53
CA ASN A 66 -5.72 3.05 -0.67
C ASN A 66 -5.79 2.20 -1.94
N ILE A 67 -5.31 2.69 -3.08
CA ILE A 67 -5.25 1.92 -4.34
C ILE A 67 -4.37 0.68 -4.16
N ALA A 68 -3.19 0.83 -3.56
CA ALA A 68 -2.28 -0.28 -3.29
C ALA A 68 -2.96 -1.35 -2.42
N LEU A 69 -3.69 -0.94 -1.38
CA LEU A 69 -4.38 -1.86 -0.48
C LEU A 69 -5.58 -2.56 -1.13
N VAL A 70 -6.30 -1.88 -2.03
CA VAL A 70 -7.38 -2.52 -2.81
C VAL A 70 -6.80 -3.60 -3.71
N ILE A 71 -5.71 -3.33 -4.44
CA ILE A 71 -5.05 -4.31 -5.29
C ILE A 71 -4.55 -5.49 -4.44
N TYR A 72 -3.86 -5.20 -3.33
CA TYR A 72 -3.45 -6.22 -2.36
C TYR A 72 -4.63 -7.11 -1.95
N GLY A 73 -5.74 -6.51 -1.54
CA GLY A 73 -6.93 -7.22 -1.05
C GLY A 73 -7.53 -8.16 -2.09
N LEU A 74 -7.58 -7.75 -3.36
CA LEU A 74 -8.08 -8.60 -4.45
C LEU A 74 -7.21 -9.86 -4.63
N PHE A 75 -5.90 -9.68 -4.82
CA PHE A 75 -5.01 -10.82 -5.09
C PHE A 75 -4.76 -11.68 -3.86
N MET A 76 -4.71 -11.08 -2.68
CA MET A 76 -4.58 -11.81 -1.41
C MET A 76 -5.88 -12.58 -1.09
N GLY A 77 -7.04 -12.01 -1.41
CA GLY A 77 -8.34 -12.68 -1.26
C GLY A 77 -8.38 -13.99 -2.04
N ASP A 78 -8.06 -13.95 -3.34
CA ASP A 78 -8.02 -15.14 -4.19
C ASP A 78 -7.02 -16.20 -3.65
N LEU A 79 -5.84 -15.75 -3.20
CA LEU A 79 -4.83 -16.63 -2.64
C LEU A 79 -5.31 -17.30 -1.35
N LEU A 80 -5.99 -16.55 -0.48
CA LEU A 80 -6.55 -17.08 0.77
C LEU A 80 -7.71 -18.05 0.51
N VAL A 81 -8.59 -17.77 -0.45
CA VAL A 81 -9.67 -18.70 -0.85
C VAL A 81 -9.06 -20.03 -1.32
N GLN A 82 -8.06 -19.98 -2.19
CA GLN A 82 -7.38 -21.19 -2.65
C GLN A 82 -6.68 -21.93 -1.50
N TRP A 83 -6.05 -21.20 -0.58
CA TRP A 83 -5.44 -21.79 0.61
C TRP A 83 -6.49 -22.43 1.51
N PHE A 84 -7.65 -21.80 1.72
CA PHE A 84 -8.73 -22.37 2.52
C PHE A 84 -9.33 -23.64 1.90
N GLN A 85 -9.47 -23.70 0.58
CA GLN A 85 -9.92 -24.91 -0.11
C GLN A 85 -9.00 -26.12 0.11
N SER A 86 -7.71 -25.90 0.43
CA SER A 86 -6.78 -27.00 0.76
C SER A 86 -7.08 -27.70 2.09
N PHE A 87 -7.95 -27.12 2.94
CA PHE A 87 -8.43 -27.74 4.18
C PHE A 87 -9.70 -28.58 3.98
N LEU A 88 -10.22 -28.69 2.76
CA LEU A 88 -11.38 -29.53 2.43
C LEU A 88 -10.95 -30.91 1.90
N PRO A 89 -11.69 -31.99 2.23
CA PRO A 89 -12.89 -32.00 3.08
C PRO A 89 -12.53 -31.89 4.57
N SER A 90 -13.28 -31.07 5.29
CA SER A 90 -13.16 -30.92 6.75
C SER A 90 -14.21 -31.77 7.45
N GLU A 91 -13.84 -32.41 8.56
CA GLU A 91 -14.74 -33.15 9.46
C GLU A 91 -15.77 -32.22 10.15
N SER A 92 -15.46 -30.92 10.27
CA SER A 92 -16.37 -29.95 10.88
C SER A 92 -17.34 -29.37 9.84
N GLY A 93 -18.63 -29.66 10.02
CA GLY A 93 -19.70 -29.19 9.12
C GLY A 93 -19.79 -27.67 8.99
N LEU A 94 -19.36 -26.92 10.02
CA LEU A 94 -19.27 -25.45 9.96
C LEU A 94 -18.20 -24.99 8.95
N VAL A 95 -17.02 -25.61 8.95
CA VAL A 95 -15.92 -25.25 8.02
C VAL A 95 -16.31 -25.62 6.59
N THR A 96 -16.96 -26.77 6.40
CA THR A 96 -17.46 -27.17 5.08
C THR A 96 -18.51 -26.20 4.55
N TYR A 97 -19.48 -25.79 5.38
CA TYR A 97 -20.47 -24.78 5.01
C TYR A 97 -19.83 -23.41 4.68
N LEU A 98 -18.92 -22.92 5.53
CA LEU A 98 -18.23 -21.64 5.32
C LEU A 98 -17.37 -21.60 4.05
N LEU A 99 -16.70 -22.71 3.71
CA LEU A 99 -15.74 -22.74 2.60
C LEU A 99 -16.33 -23.24 1.27
N THR A 100 -17.49 -23.88 1.29
CA THR A 100 -18.13 -24.49 0.10
C THR A 100 -19.42 -23.79 -0.30
N ASP A 101 -20.28 -23.42 0.67
CA ASP A 101 -21.62 -22.88 0.37
C ASP A 101 -21.67 -21.35 0.42
N LEU A 102 -20.70 -20.70 1.05
CA LEU A 102 -20.63 -19.23 1.21
C LEU A 102 -19.61 -18.53 0.30
N ASN A 103 -18.78 -19.29 -0.40
CA ASN A 103 -17.75 -18.80 -1.32
C ASN A 103 -18.13 -19.07 -2.77
#